data_AF-A0A432XPP4-F1
#
_entry.id   AF-A0A432XPP4-F1
#
_cell.length_a   1.000
_cell.length_b   1.000
_cell.length_c   1.000
_cell.angle_alpha   90.00
_cell.angle_beta   90.00
_cell.angle_gamma   90.00
#
_symmetry.space_group_name_H-M   'P 1'
#
loop_
_entity.id
_entity.type
_entity.pdbx_description
1 polymer ?
#
loop_
_entity_poly.entity_id
_entity_poly.type
_entity_poly.pdbx_seq_one_letter_code
_entity_poly.pdbx_strand_id
1 'polypeptide(L)'
;MNKPKILVLISVVLLTLIMVGCAAPNSRLSGNDRVLMANDELIRFVYELNQSDLSELYNYAAEHCSKLNKRAEQGTRTCDGNRCEIAYFCEG
;
A
#
# COMPACT_ATOMS: atom_id res chain seq x y z
N MET A 1 -30.42 -19.73 41.93
CA MET A 1 -30.59 -18.96 40.68
C MET A 1 -29.73 -17.70 40.73
N ASN A 2 -29.29 -17.25 39.55
CA ASN A 2 -28.68 -15.95 39.24
C ASN A 2 -27.15 -15.82 39.25
N LYS A 3 -26.48 -16.46 38.28
CA LYS A 3 -25.28 -15.86 37.64
C LYS A 3 -25.27 -16.07 36.12
N PRO A 4 -26.09 -15.35 35.33
CA PRO A 4 -25.99 -15.37 33.86
C PRO A 4 -25.46 -14.05 33.26
N LYS A 5 -24.81 -13.17 34.05
CA LYS A 5 -24.46 -11.81 33.57
C LYS A 5 -23.01 -11.64 33.11
N ILE A 6 -22.10 -12.55 33.46
CA ILE A 6 -20.67 -12.37 33.19
C ILE A 6 -20.26 -12.94 31.82
N LEU A 7 -20.92 -14.01 31.34
CA LEU A 7 -20.60 -14.60 30.04
C LEU A 7 -21.01 -13.73 28.84
N VAL A 8 -22.06 -12.91 28.98
CA VAL A 8 -22.55 -12.05 27.89
C VAL A 8 -21.55 -10.92 27.58
N LEU A 9 -20.84 -10.42 28.60
CA LEU A 9 -19.89 -9.32 28.44
C LEU A 9 -18.64 -9.72 27.64
N ILE A 10 -18.22 -10.98 27.70
CA ILE A 10 -17.03 -11.45 26.98
C ILE A 10 -17.32 -11.60 25.47
N SER A 11 -18.56 -11.94 25.10
CA SER A 11 -18.93 -12.11 23.69
C SER A 11 -19.01 -10.79 22.90
N VAL A 12 -19.31 -9.67 23.56
CA VAL A 12 -19.46 -8.37 22.86
C VAL A 12 -18.09 -7.73 22.57
N VAL A 13 -17.09 -7.98 23.41
CA VAL A 13 -15.74 -7.42 23.24
C VAL A 13 -14.97 -8.10 22.11
N LEU A 14 -15.27 -9.37 21.78
CA LEU A 14 -14.62 -10.06 20.66
C LEU A 14 -15.18 -9.67 19.27
N LEU A 15 -16.42 -9.18 19.18
CA LEU A 15 -17.06 -8.89 17.90
C LEU A 15 -16.63 -7.57 17.26
N THR A 16 -15.97 -6.68 18.01
CA THR A 16 -15.48 -5.38 17.49
C THR A 16 -14.09 -5.45 16.86
N LEU A 17 -13.39 -6.60 16.92
CA LEU A 17 -12.06 -6.78 16.32
C LEU A 17 -12.08 -7.23 14.85
N ILE A 18 -13.27 -7.40 14.25
CA ILE A 18 -13.43 -7.72 12.83
C ILE A 18 -13.65 -6.45 11.98
N MET A 19 -13.09 -5.32 12.41
CA MET A 19 -12.78 -4.25 11.47
C MET A 19 -11.56 -4.72 10.67
N VAL A 20 -11.81 -5.57 9.67
CA VAL A 20 -10.91 -5.73 8.54
C VAL A 20 -10.71 -4.31 8.02
N GLY A 21 -9.56 -3.72 8.35
CA GLY A 21 -9.11 -2.51 7.73
C GLY A 21 -8.97 -2.80 6.25
N CYS A 22 -10.04 -2.57 5.49
CA CYS A 22 -9.90 -2.24 4.08
C CYS A 22 -8.95 -1.05 4.07
N ALA A 23 -7.69 -1.30 3.73
CA ALA A 23 -6.73 -0.26 3.43
C ALA A 23 -7.43 0.68 2.44
N ALA A 24 -7.74 1.89 2.91
CA ALA A 24 -8.33 2.92 2.06
C ALA A 24 -7.48 3.01 0.78
N PRO A 25 -8.09 3.08 -0.42
CA PRO A 25 -7.32 3.19 -1.64
C PRO A 25 -6.36 4.37 -1.48
N ASN A 26 -5.07 4.09 -1.64
CA ASN A 26 -3.96 4.97 -1.33
C ASN A 26 -4.21 6.40 -1.84
N SER A 27 -4.68 7.28 -0.97
CA SER A 27 -4.89 8.72 -1.25
C SER A 27 -3.56 9.48 -1.24
N ARG A 28 -2.47 8.81 -1.60
CA ARG A 28 -1.08 9.22 -1.41
C ARG A 28 -0.31 9.38 -2.72
N LEU A 29 -1.00 9.21 -3.85
CA LEU A 29 -0.43 9.39 -5.18
C LEU A 29 -1.17 10.53 -5.86
N SER A 30 -0.41 11.47 -6.41
CA SER A 30 -0.90 12.61 -7.16
C SER A 30 -1.64 12.21 -8.44
N GLY A 31 -2.75 12.90 -8.72
CA GLY A 31 -3.33 13.00 -10.06
C GLY A 31 -3.65 11.68 -10.77
N ASN A 32 -2.98 11.44 -11.91
CA ASN A 32 -3.17 10.29 -12.79
C ASN A 32 -2.29 9.08 -12.44
N ASP A 33 -1.53 9.16 -11.35
CA ASP A 33 -0.60 8.12 -10.93
C ASP A 33 -1.36 6.95 -10.32
N ARG A 34 -1.01 5.72 -10.72
CA ARG A 34 -1.70 4.52 -10.24
C ARG A 34 -0.70 3.42 -9.96
N VAL A 35 -0.92 2.73 -8.84
CA VAL A 35 -0.26 1.45 -8.57
C VAL A 35 -0.85 0.40 -9.51
N LEU A 36 -0.02 -0.17 -10.39
CA LEU A 36 -0.39 -1.30 -11.24
C LEU A 36 -0.28 -2.61 -10.47
N MET A 37 0.74 -2.73 -9.62
CA MET A 37 1.03 -3.91 -8.83
C MET A 37 1.79 -3.52 -7.56
N ALA A 38 1.51 -4.18 -6.45
CA ALA A 38 2.31 -4.11 -5.23
C ALA A 38 2.27 -5.47 -4.52
N ASN A 39 3.44 -6.07 -4.29
CA ASN A 39 3.61 -7.32 -3.53
C ASN A 39 4.92 -7.26 -2.72
N ASP A 40 5.34 -8.38 -2.13
CA ASP A 40 6.50 -8.41 -1.22
C ASP A 40 7.88 -8.29 -1.91
N GLU A 41 7.89 -8.31 -3.24
CA GLU A 41 9.09 -8.27 -4.08
C GLU A 41 9.15 -7.02 -4.97
N LEU A 42 8.00 -6.52 -5.42
CA LEU A 42 7.91 -5.50 -6.45
C LEU A 42 6.70 -4.60 -6.25
N ILE A 43 6.89 -3.33 -6.57
CA ILE A 43 5.83 -2.35 -6.78
C ILE A 43 6.02 -1.72 -8.15
N ARG A 44 4.93 -1.61 -8.91
CA ARG A 44 4.92 -0.98 -10.22
C ARG A 44 3.89 0.11 -10.28
N PHE A 45 4.29 1.25 -10.82
CA PHE A 45 3.45 2.41 -11.03
C PHE A 45 3.30 2.71 -12.50
N VAL A 46 2.15 3.27 -12.87
CA VAL A 46 1.95 4.01 -14.11
C VAL A 46 1.70 5.47 -13.78
N TYR A 47 2.28 6.37 -14.57
CA TYR A 47 2.27 7.81 -14.30
C TYR A 47 2.40 8.62 -15.59
N GLU A 48 2.08 9.91 -15.55
CA GLU A 48 2.20 10.82 -16.69
C GLU A 48 3.49 11.65 -16.65
N LEU A 49 4.25 11.58 -17.74
CA LEU A 49 5.49 12.29 -17.93
C LEU A 49 5.26 13.81 -17.77
N ASN A 50 6.06 14.44 -16.90
CA ASN A 50 6.01 15.87 -16.54
C ASN A 50 4.84 16.33 -15.64
N GLN A 51 3.96 15.44 -15.21
CA GLN A 51 2.91 15.76 -14.23
C GLN A 51 3.15 15.09 -12.87
N SER A 52 3.83 13.94 -12.88
CA SER A 52 4.06 13.15 -11.69
C SER A 52 5.33 13.55 -10.96
N ASP A 53 5.27 13.60 -9.64
CA ASP A 53 6.45 13.72 -8.79
C ASP A 53 7.03 12.33 -8.52
N LEU A 54 8.15 12.02 -9.16
CA LEU A 54 8.81 10.72 -8.98
C LEU A 54 9.22 10.47 -7.52
N SER A 55 9.41 11.53 -6.74
CA SER A 55 9.72 11.43 -5.31
C SER A 55 8.54 10.86 -4.52
N GLU A 56 7.30 11.18 -4.91
CA GLU A 56 6.10 10.63 -4.30
C GLU A 56 5.97 9.12 -4.59
N LEU A 57 6.22 8.71 -5.84
CA LEU A 57 6.26 7.30 -6.23
C LEU A 57 7.34 6.52 -5.45
N TYR A 58 8.53 7.09 -5.33
CA TYR A 58 9.61 6.49 -4.54
C TYR A 58 9.26 6.40 -3.05
N ASN A 59 8.71 7.46 -2.46
CA ASN A 59 8.33 7.46 -1.04
C ASN A 59 7.25 6.40 -0.74
N TYR A 60 6.29 6.25 -1.65
CA TYR A 60 5.32 5.16 -1.58
C TYR A 60 6.01 3.79 -1.61
N ALA A 61 6.93 3.59 -2.56
CA ALA A 61 7.65 2.33 -2.69
C ALA A 61 8.51 2.02 -1.45
N ALA A 62 9.23 3.02 -0.94
CA ALA A 62 10.06 2.92 0.25
C ALA A 62 9.23 2.56 1.48
N GLU A 63 8.08 3.21 1.68
CA GLU A 63 7.18 2.88 2.78
C GLU A 63 6.68 1.44 2.68
N HIS A 64 6.25 1.00 1.50
CA HIS A 64 5.79 -0.37 1.29
C HIS A 64 6.89 -1.39 1.57
N CYS A 65 8.09 -1.22 1.01
CA CYS A 65 9.20 -2.15 1.23
C CYS A 65 9.69 -2.14 2.70
N SER A 66 9.62 -0.99 3.38
CA SER A 66 10.03 -0.88 4.79
C SER A 66 9.19 -1.75 5.73
N LYS A 67 7.90 -1.97 5.42
CA LYS A 67 7.02 -2.88 6.18
C LYS A 67 7.49 -4.33 6.13
N LEU A 68 8.33 -4.67 5.15
CA LEU A 68 8.93 -5.98 4.94
C LEU A 68 10.39 -6.04 5.42
N ASN A 69 10.89 -4.98 6.07
CA ASN A 69 12.30 -4.79 6.42
C ASN A 69 13.26 -4.81 5.21
N LYS A 70 12.77 -4.35 4.05
CA LYS A 70 13.54 -4.23 2.81
C LYS A 70 13.66 -2.77 2.37
N ARG A 71 14.62 -2.49 1.50
CA ARG A 71 14.82 -1.20 0.82
C ARG A 71 14.15 -1.23 -0.56
N ALA A 72 13.63 -0.08 -0.97
CA ALA A 72 13.10 0.09 -2.33
C ALA A 72 14.23 0.46 -3.29
N GLU A 73 14.49 -0.41 -4.26
CA GLU A 73 15.49 -0.22 -5.31
C GLU A 73 14.78 0.11 -6.62
N GLN A 74 15.16 1.22 -7.27
CA GLN A 74 14.51 1.63 -8.50
C GLN A 74 14.90 0.70 -9.66
N GLY A 75 13.89 0.10 -10.28
CA GLY A 75 14.03 -0.72 -11.47
C GLY A 75 14.00 0.09 -12.77
N THR A 76 13.83 -0.63 -13.88
CA THR A 76 13.73 0.00 -15.20
C THR A 76 12.45 0.82 -15.32
N ARG A 77 12.59 1.97 -15.97
CA ARG A 77 11.49 2.85 -16.39
C ARG A 77 11.28 2.71 -17.89
N THR A 78 10.02 2.56 -18.30
CA THR A 78 9.62 2.46 -19.71
C THR A 78 8.53 3.48 -19.99
N CYS A 79 8.54 4.14 -21.15
CA CYS A 79 7.51 5.11 -21.51
C CYS A 79 6.98 4.85 -22.92
N ASP A 80 5.66 4.98 -23.08
CA ASP A 80 4.96 5.04 -24.36
C ASP A 80 4.31 6.43 -24.50
N GLY A 81 4.93 7.29 -25.30
CA GLY A 81 4.60 8.71 -25.35
C GLY A 81 4.75 9.38 -23.98
N ASN A 82 3.66 10.00 -23.51
CA ASN A 82 3.62 10.68 -22.21
C ASN A 82 3.27 9.76 -21.04
N ARG A 83 3.01 8.47 -21.27
CA ARG A 83 2.66 7.54 -20.20
C ARG A 83 3.86 6.66 -19.87
N CYS A 84 4.29 6.71 -18.63
CA CYS A 84 5.46 5.97 -18.16
C CYS A 84 5.07 4.92 -17.12
N GLU A 85 5.79 3.81 -17.12
CA GLU A 85 5.80 2.82 -16.06
C GLU A 85 7.16 2.82 -15.37
N ILE A 86 7.15 2.66 -14.05
CA ILE A 86 8.36 2.51 -13.25
C ILE A 86 8.13 1.41 -12.21
N ALA A 87 9.15 0.57 -12.06
CA ALA A 87 9.20 -0.50 -11.09
C ALA A 87 10.13 -0.12 -9.93
N TYR A 88 9.80 -0.55 -8.72
CA TYR A 88 10.68 -0.54 -7.55
C TYR A 88 10.68 -1.93 -6.93
N PHE A 89 11.85 -2.52 -6.76
CA PHE A 89 12.04 -3.83 -6.13
C PHE A 89 12.26 -3.67 -4.63
N CYS A 90 11.72 -4.58 -3.83
CA CYS A 90 11.99 -4.64 -2.41
C CYS A 90 13.15 -5.60 -2.15
N GLU A 91 14.34 -5.06 -1.89
CA GLU A 91 15.61 -5.77 -1.73
C GLU A 91 16.17 -5.61 -0.29
N GLY A 92 16.78 -6.64 0.28
CA GLY A 92 17.20 -6.66 1.69
C GLY A 92 18.36 -7.59 1.98
#